data_AF-A0A8H4LW93-F1
#
_entry.id   AF-A0A8H4LW93-F1
#
_cell.length_a   1.000
_cell.length_b   1.000
_cell.length_c   1.000
_cell.angle_alpha   90.00
_cell.angle_beta   90.00
_cell.angle_gamma   90.00
#
_symmetry.space_group_name_H-M   'P 1'
#
loop_
_entity.id
_entity.type
_entity.pdbx_description
1 polymer ?
#
loop_
_entity_poly.entity_id
_entity_poly.type
_entity_poly.pdbx_seq_one_letter_code
_entity_poly.pdbx_strand_id
1 'polypeptide(L)'
;MKFVVLSTLTLFWAAVSQDIAGESAAIVVGDKMGTLMSLKSSHFEDKMVAGAFADGKYKSMGATPCKDGKAGEYSCEKVDLRAFVTHGDMGSQSRAGNDIWGWTSDDGREFALVGQTDGTAFVEVVKDGSLKPVGRLPTQTENAIWRDIKVIGSHAYIGAESRDHGLQVFDLRKLLSVDGDGIKTFDTKTDLAALYTGFGSSHNIVADAETNTIFAVGASRQAACNGSNGGLIMLDVKEPSKPTLLGCAGDDGYVHDAQCMVYRGVDKKFAERHICMAFDESKLAIMDVTDKAKPAVLSRTFYDGFNGKGAYTHQGWTVDADMRYLVLDDELDEVMRRNASQDTHTTTYIFDLADLTAPRWTGQYKSPVRSIDHNQYVVDNAVSYQANYASGLRVVDVSGVPADPTGGNMKELAHFDCYPEDDADPQPEFNGAWSVYPWFKSGTVVLNCIERGLFALKVNM
;
A
#
# COMPACT_ATOMS: atom_id res chain seq x y z
N MET A 1 11.02 -16.76 -76.78
CA MET A 1 9.56 -16.54 -76.66
C MET A 1 8.97 -17.74 -75.93
N LYS A 2 8.82 -17.65 -74.59
CA LYS A 2 8.01 -18.54 -73.73
C LYS A 2 8.08 -18.00 -72.29
N PHE A 3 6.91 -17.86 -71.68
CA PHE A 3 6.67 -17.49 -70.28
C PHE A 3 7.07 -18.63 -69.31
N VAL A 4 7.28 -18.30 -68.03
CA VAL A 4 6.52 -18.78 -66.84
C VAL A 4 7.40 -18.82 -65.57
N VAL A 5 6.99 -17.98 -64.60
CA VAL A 5 6.80 -18.16 -63.14
C VAL A 5 7.82 -18.98 -62.32
N LEU A 6 8.38 -18.34 -61.29
CA LEU A 6 9.03 -18.98 -60.14
C LEU A 6 8.00 -19.28 -59.03
N SER A 7 7.98 -20.53 -58.54
CA SER A 7 7.48 -20.88 -57.21
C SER A 7 8.48 -21.77 -56.47
N THR A 8 8.80 -21.35 -55.24
CA THR A 8 9.12 -22.12 -54.02
C THR A 8 9.51 -23.61 -54.11
N LEU A 9 10.65 -23.97 -53.50
CA LEU A 9 10.81 -24.78 -52.26
C LEU A 9 12.20 -25.46 -52.25
N THR A 10 12.89 -25.49 -51.11
CA THR A 10 13.53 -26.72 -50.59
C THR A 10 13.97 -26.54 -49.14
N LEU A 11 13.50 -27.45 -48.28
CA LEU A 11 13.98 -27.74 -46.92
C LEU A 11 15.34 -28.45 -46.96
N PHE A 12 16.12 -28.39 -45.88
CA PHE A 12 16.68 -29.58 -45.21
C PHE A 12 17.15 -29.29 -43.76
N TRP A 13 16.79 -30.22 -42.86
CA TRP A 13 17.18 -30.50 -41.46
C TRP A 13 18.71 -30.58 -41.23
N ALA A 14 19.34 -30.61 -40.04
CA ALA A 14 19.00 -30.76 -38.61
C ALA A 14 20.22 -30.31 -37.76
N ALA A 15 20.02 -29.92 -36.50
CA ALA A 15 20.73 -30.46 -35.32
C ALA A 15 20.30 -29.71 -34.05
N VAL A 16 19.72 -30.47 -33.11
CA VAL A 16 19.46 -30.07 -31.73
C VAL A 16 20.72 -30.38 -30.92
N SER A 17 21.22 -29.41 -30.16
CA SER A 17 21.99 -29.68 -28.94
C SER A 17 21.66 -28.61 -27.91
N GLN A 18 21.34 -29.08 -26.71
CA GLN A 18 21.00 -28.32 -25.52
C GLN A 18 22.08 -27.30 -25.16
N ASP A 19 21.66 -26.13 -24.69
CA ASP A 19 22.34 -25.42 -23.60
C ASP A 19 21.26 -24.81 -22.70
N ILE A 20 20.94 -25.56 -21.64
CA ILE A 20 20.23 -25.06 -20.46
C ILE A 20 21.34 -24.69 -19.48
N ALA A 21 21.79 -23.44 -19.50
CA ALA A 21 22.69 -22.92 -18.47
C ALA A 21 22.67 -21.38 -18.45
N GLY A 22 21.97 -20.84 -17.46
CA GLY A 22 22.30 -19.56 -16.82
C GLY A 22 22.14 -18.30 -17.65
N GLU A 23 20.92 -17.79 -17.77
CA GLU A 23 20.73 -16.34 -17.90
C GLU A 23 20.56 -15.74 -16.50
N SER A 24 21.66 -15.24 -15.95
CA SER A 24 21.58 -14.20 -14.92
C SER A 24 20.96 -12.97 -15.59
N ALA A 25 19.68 -12.71 -15.29
CA ALA A 25 19.01 -11.50 -15.74
C ALA A 25 19.76 -10.27 -15.21
N ALA A 26 20.53 -9.63 -16.07
CA ALA A 26 20.96 -8.27 -15.84
C ALA A 26 19.70 -7.39 -15.94
N ILE A 27 19.10 -7.08 -14.78
CA ILE A 27 17.97 -6.17 -14.68
C ILE A 27 18.43 -4.81 -15.21
N VAL A 28 17.93 -4.43 -16.39
CA VAL A 28 18.08 -3.08 -16.92
C VAL A 28 17.23 -2.16 -16.05
N VAL A 29 17.88 -1.41 -15.15
CA VAL A 29 17.26 -0.47 -14.21
C VAL A 29 16.79 0.80 -14.96
N GLY A 30 15.77 0.64 -15.81
CA GLY A 30 15.07 1.73 -16.48
C GLY A 30 13.61 1.89 -16.05
N ASP A 31 12.97 0.81 -15.63
CA ASP A 31 11.57 0.75 -15.19
C ASP A 31 11.47 -0.05 -13.88
N LYS A 32 11.63 0.66 -12.75
CA LYS A 32 11.64 0.05 -11.41
C LYS A 32 10.25 -0.48 -11.05
N MET A 33 9.21 0.27 -11.36
CA MET A 33 7.82 -0.12 -11.15
C MET A 33 7.47 -1.35 -11.97
N GLY A 34 7.79 -1.38 -13.26
CA GLY A 34 7.59 -2.58 -14.08
C GLY A 34 8.33 -3.81 -13.51
N THR A 35 9.53 -3.61 -12.95
CA THR A 35 10.29 -4.68 -12.28
C THR A 35 9.58 -5.17 -11.01
N LEU A 36 9.16 -4.26 -10.12
CA LEU A 36 8.41 -4.61 -8.91
C LEU A 36 7.13 -5.38 -9.27
N MET A 37 6.33 -4.85 -10.20
CA MET A 37 5.07 -5.47 -10.59
C MET A 37 5.28 -6.86 -11.16
N SER A 38 6.35 -7.06 -11.94
CA SER A 38 6.70 -8.38 -12.47
C SER A 38 7.08 -9.36 -11.36
N LEU A 39 7.86 -8.92 -10.37
CA LEU A 39 8.24 -9.75 -9.22
C LEU A 39 7.01 -10.15 -8.38
N LYS A 40 6.17 -9.19 -8.02
CA LYS A 40 4.93 -9.42 -7.26
C LYS A 40 3.95 -10.32 -8.01
N SER A 41 3.75 -10.10 -9.31
CA SER A 41 2.83 -10.91 -10.13
C SER A 41 3.31 -12.36 -10.24
N SER A 42 4.60 -12.58 -10.49
CA SER A 42 5.18 -13.93 -10.53
C SER A 42 5.04 -14.63 -9.20
N HIS A 43 5.37 -13.94 -8.10
CA HIS A 43 5.23 -14.47 -6.75
C HIS A 43 3.78 -14.84 -6.42
N PHE A 44 2.84 -13.97 -6.78
CA PHE A 44 1.41 -14.21 -6.58
C PHE A 44 0.90 -15.41 -7.39
N GLU A 45 1.36 -15.57 -8.63
CA GLU A 45 1.06 -16.75 -9.46
C GLU A 45 1.60 -18.03 -8.82
N ASP A 46 2.82 -18.02 -8.32
CA ASP A 46 3.42 -19.17 -7.62
C ASP A 46 2.61 -19.55 -6.37
N LYS A 47 2.20 -18.57 -5.56
CA LYS A 47 1.34 -18.82 -4.38
C LYS A 47 -0.05 -19.31 -4.78
N MET A 48 -0.62 -18.82 -5.89
CA MET A 48 -1.88 -19.32 -6.43
C MET A 48 -1.77 -20.79 -6.83
N VAL A 49 -0.71 -21.17 -7.56
CA VAL A 49 -0.43 -22.56 -7.95
C VAL A 49 -0.19 -23.46 -6.73
N ALA A 50 0.46 -22.93 -5.68
CA ALA A 50 0.66 -23.62 -4.41
C ALA A 50 -0.62 -23.74 -3.56
N GLY A 51 -1.75 -23.17 -4.00
CA GLY A 51 -3.03 -23.25 -3.32
C GLY A 51 -3.15 -22.32 -2.10
N ALA A 52 -2.33 -21.26 -2.02
CA ALA A 52 -2.41 -20.27 -0.94
C ALA A 52 -3.78 -19.57 -0.90
N PHE A 53 -4.44 -19.40 -2.04
CA PHE A 53 -5.77 -18.79 -2.16
C PHE A 53 -6.89 -19.82 -2.39
N ALA A 54 -6.67 -21.09 -2.03
CA ALA A 54 -7.67 -22.14 -2.20
C ALA A 54 -8.87 -21.93 -1.26
N ASP A 55 -10.06 -22.27 -1.73
CA ASP A 55 -11.27 -22.20 -0.89
C ASP A 55 -11.16 -23.13 0.32
N GLY A 56 -11.58 -22.64 1.49
CA GLY A 56 -11.48 -23.37 2.76
C GLY A 56 -10.06 -23.62 3.28
N LYS A 57 -9.01 -23.05 2.67
CA LYS A 57 -7.61 -23.19 3.12
C LYS A 57 -7.40 -22.66 4.53
N TYR A 58 -7.98 -21.49 4.82
CA TYR A 58 -7.93 -20.85 6.14
C TYR A 58 -9.33 -20.83 6.76
N LYS A 59 -9.38 -20.64 8.07
CA LYS A 59 -10.63 -20.59 8.84
C LYS A 59 -10.65 -19.38 9.74
N SER A 60 -11.77 -18.66 9.71
CA SER A 60 -12.01 -17.54 10.62
C SER A 60 -11.84 -17.98 12.08
N MET A 61 -11.26 -17.10 12.89
CA MET A 61 -10.93 -17.37 14.29
C MET A 61 -11.52 -16.28 15.19
N GLY A 62 -11.92 -16.70 16.39
CA GLY A 62 -12.31 -15.78 17.45
C GLY A 62 -11.12 -15.25 18.25
N ALA A 63 -11.43 -14.49 19.31
CA ALA A 63 -10.43 -13.90 20.18
C ALA A 63 -9.47 -14.94 20.76
N THR A 64 -8.17 -14.69 20.58
CA THR A 64 -7.08 -15.54 21.07
C THR A 64 -6.00 -14.63 21.66
N PRO A 65 -5.80 -14.66 22.99
CA PRO A 65 -4.78 -13.83 23.62
C PRO A 65 -3.38 -14.26 23.20
N CYS A 66 -2.46 -13.29 23.13
CA CYS A 66 -1.05 -13.58 22.95
C CYS A 66 -0.46 -14.15 24.24
N LYS A 67 -0.11 -15.44 24.21
CA LYS A 67 0.45 -16.13 25.37
C LYS A 67 1.66 -16.95 24.93
N ASP A 68 2.75 -16.81 25.68
CA ASP A 68 4.00 -17.54 25.44
C ASP A 68 4.51 -17.36 23.98
N GLY A 69 4.33 -16.16 23.42
CA GLY A 69 4.78 -15.79 22.08
C GLY A 69 3.84 -16.18 20.93
N LYS A 70 2.65 -16.72 21.22
CA LYS A 70 1.69 -17.18 20.20
C LYS A 70 0.25 -16.77 20.50
N ALA A 71 -0.50 -16.45 19.45
CA ALA A 71 -1.95 -16.29 19.46
C ALA A 71 -2.55 -17.30 18.47
N GLY A 72 -2.70 -18.55 18.90
CA GLY A 72 -2.96 -19.66 17.99
C GLY A 72 -1.68 -20.09 17.30
N GLU A 73 -1.65 -20.07 15.97
CA GLU A 73 -0.43 -20.36 15.18
C GLU A 73 0.45 -19.12 14.94
N TYR A 74 -0.12 -17.93 15.10
CA TYR A 74 0.51 -16.64 14.80
C TYR A 74 1.54 -16.24 15.87
N SER A 75 2.78 -15.94 15.45
CA SER A 75 3.81 -15.34 16.31
C SER A 75 3.32 -13.97 16.80
N CYS A 76 3.48 -13.69 18.09
CA CYS A 76 3.05 -12.41 18.64
C CYS A 76 3.88 -12.01 19.85
N GLU A 77 3.99 -10.70 20.05
CA GLU A 77 4.46 -10.10 21.29
C GLU A 77 3.58 -8.91 21.61
N LYS A 78 2.91 -8.95 22.77
CA LYS A 78 1.99 -7.90 23.26
C LYS A 78 0.86 -7.53 22.29
N VAL A 79 0.50 -8.40 21.34
CA VAL A 79 -0.63 -8.17 20.44
C VAL A 79 -1.60 -9.33 20.52
N ASP A 80 -2.79 -9.10 21.08
CA ASP A 80 -3.85 -10.10 21.11
C ASP A 80 -4.60 -10.15 19.77
N LEU A 81 -4.95 -11.36 19.32
CA LEU A 81 -5.92 -11.55 18.25
C LEU A 81 -7.34 -11.35 18.82
N ARG A 82 -8.11 -10.41 18.28
CA ARG A 82 -9.51 -10.18 18.64
C ARG A 82 -10.46 -10.98 17.75
N ALA A 83 -10.19 -11.01 16.46
CA ALA A 83 -10.89 -11.82 15.49
C ALA A 83 -10.08 -11.91 14.19
N PHE A 84 -10.32 -12.97 13.43
CA PHE A 84 -9.82 -13.14 12.07
C PHE A 84 -10.99 -13.57 11.18
N VAL A 85 -11.18 -12.88 10.05
CA VAL A 85 -12.17 -13.25 9.03
C VAL A 85 -11.48 -13.46 7.69
N THR A 86 -11.74 -14.60 7.06
CA THR A 86 -11.11 -14.94 5.78
C THR A 86 -11.60 -14.06 4.63
N HIS A 87 -10.81 -13.92 3.57
CA HIS A 87 -11.26 -13.23 2.36
C HIS A 87 -12.53 -13.84 1.75
N GLY A 88 -12.65 -15.18 1.81
CA GLY A 88 -13.84 -15.90 1.34
C GLY A 88 -15.07 -15.62 2.19
N ASP A 89 -14.92 -15.56 3.52
CA ASP A 89 -16.00 -15.20 4.44
C ASP A 89 -16.41 -13.72 4.31
N MET A 90 -15.59 -12.87 3.70
CA MET A 90 -15.94 -11.51 3.27
C MET A 90 -16.55 -11.44 1.85
N GLY A 91 -16.78 -12.60 1.21
CA GLY A 91 -17.43 -12.72 -0.09
C GLY A 91 -16.51 -12.63 -1.31
N SER A 92 -15.19 -12.60 -1.13
CA SER A 92 -14.24 -12.62 -2.26
C SER A 92 -14.15 -14.00 -2.89
N GLN A 93 -14.20 -14.02 -4.23
CA GLN A 93 -14.02 -15.21 -5.05
C GLN A 93 -12.54 -15.47 -5.37
N SER A 94 -11.71 -14.42 -5.41
CA SER A 94 -10.27 -14.55 -5.61
C SER A 94 -9.52 -14.88 -4.32
N ARG A 95 -10.11 -14.56 -3.16
CA ARG A 95 -9.57 -14.83 -1.81
C ARG A 95 -8.19 -14.24 -1.56
N ALA A 96 -7.92 -13.08 -2.16
CA ALA A 96 -6.65 -12.40 -2.02
C ALA A 96 -6.83 -10.91 -1.71
N GLY A 97 -6.06 -10.42 -0.75
CA GLY A 97 -6.15 -9.09 -0.18
C GLY A 97 -5.10 -8.11 -0.71
N ASN A 98 -5.38 -6.82 -0.54
CA ASN A 98 -4.44 -5.72 -0.73
C ASN A 98 -4.72 -4.62 0.32
N ASP A 99 -4.80 -3.34 -0.04
CA ASP A 99 -4.86 -2.23 0.93
C ASP A 99 -6.03 -2.35 1.93
N ILE A 100 -5.93 -1.62 3.03
CA ILE A 100 -6.98 -1.50 4.04
C ILE A 100 -7.10 -0.07 4.52
N TRP A 101 -8.34 0.35 4.77
CA TRP A 101 -8.62 1.60 5.48
C TRP A 101 -9.73 1.42 6.50
N GLY A 102 -10.05 2.48 7.24
CA GLY A 102 -11.10 2.47 8.24
C GLY A 102 -11.98 3.73 8.19
N TRP A 103 -13.20 3.56 8.65
CA TRP A 103 -14.17 4.64 8.83
C TRP A 103 -14.90 4.48 10.15
N THR A 104 -14.99 5.57 10.90
CA THR A 104 -15.88 5.66 12.08
C THR A 104 -17.05 6.55 11.71
N SER A 105 -18.27 6.03 11.82
CA SER A 105 -19.49 6.78 11.58
C SER A 105 -19.76 7.83 12.67
N ASP A 106 -20.66 8.76 12.39
CA ASP A 106 -21.05 9.81 13.34
C ASP A 106 -21.65 9.26 14.64
N ASP A 107 -22.29 8.07 14.59
CA ASP A 107 -22.82 7.35 15.76
C ASP A 107 -21.78 6.43 16.45
N GLY A 108 -20.53 6.43 15.98
CA GLY A 108 -19.40 5.74 16.61
C GLY A 108 -19.28 4.26 16.27
N ARG A 109 -19.93 3.79 15.20
CA ARG A 109 -19.69 2.45 14.62
C ARG A 109 -18.43 2.50 13.77
N GLU A 110 -17.66 1.41 13.81
CA GLU A 110 -16.36 1.33 13.16
C GLU A 110 -16.41 0.31 12.03
N PHE A 111 -15.86 0.65 10.87
CA PHE A 111 -15.88 -0.19 9.68
C PHE A 111 -14.50 -0.25 9.05
N ALA A 112 -13.97 -1.46 8.89
CA ALA A 112 -12.83 -1.74 8.05
C ALA A 112 -13.27 -1.83 6.58
N LEU A 113 -12.53 -1.15 5.70
CA LEU A 113 -12.68 -1.22 4.26
C LEU A 113 -11.52 -2.07 3.74
N VAL A 114 -11.80 -3.31 3.40
CA VAL A 114 -10.79 -4.33 3.11
C VAL A 114 -10.66 -4.49 1.60
N GLY A 115 -9.52 -4.07 1.07
CA GLY A 115 -9.16 -4.28 -0.32
C GLY A 115 -8.93 -5.76 -0.61
N GLN A 116 -9.51 -6.21 -1.72
CA GLN A 116 -9.37 -7.55 -2.27
C GLN A 116 -9.18 -7.43 -3.78
N THR A 117 -8.59 -8.44 -4.41
CA THR A 117 -8.27 -8.33 -5.83
C THR A 117 -9.52 -8.17 -6.69
N ASP A 118 -10.65 -8.73 -6.25
CA ASP A 118 -11.95 -8.68 -6.92
C ASP A 118 -12.93 -7.62 -6.34
N GLY A 119 -12.47 -6.69 -5.50
CA GLY A 119 -13.30 -5.60 -4.97
C GLY A 119 -12.91 -5.11 -3.58
N THR A 120 -13.84 -4.46 -2.88
CA THR A 120 -13.68 -3.99 -1.50
C THR A 120 -14.75 -4.61 -0.64
N ALA A 121 -14.37 -5.25 0.46
CA ALA A 121 -15.30 -5.69 1.50
C ALA A 121 -15.44 -4.62 2.58
N PHE A 122 -16.63 -4.56 3.19
CA PHE A 122 -16.94 -3.68 4.30
C PHE A 122 -17.26 -4.54 5.52
N VAL A 123 -16.47 -4.37 6.58
CA VAL A 123 -16.56 -5.19 7.79
C VAL A 123 -16.75 -4.27 8.98
N GLU A 124 -17.86 -4.43 9.71
CA GLU A 124 -18.05 -3.73 10.98
C GLU A 124 -17.11 -4.33 12.04
N VAL A 125 -16.32 -3.45 12.67
CA VAL A 125 -15.50 -3.75 13.84
C VAL A 125 -16.38 -3.49 15.06
N VAL A 126 -16.92 -4.56 15.64
CA VAL A 126 -17.84 -4.46 16.77
C VAL A 126 -17.04 -4.13 18.04
N LYS A 127 -17.66 -3.43 19.00
CA LYS A 127 -17.00 -2.97 20.24
C LYS A 127 -16.34 -4.09 21.06
N ASP A 128 -16.77 -5.34 20.92
CA ASP A 128 -16.16 -6.49 21.58
C ASP A 128 -14.93 -7.05 20.84
N GLY A 129 -14.56 -6.44 19.70
CA GLY A 129 -13.46 -6.83 18.83
C GLY A 129 -13.84 -7.88 17.79
N SER A 130 -15.11 -8.31 17.74
CA SER A 130 -15.59 -9.20 16.69
C SER A 130 -15.73 -8.47 15.35
N LEU A 131 -15.60 -9.22 14.26
CA LEU A 131 -15.67 -8.72 12.90
C LEU A 131 -16.94 -9.22 12.23
N LYS A 132 -17.76 -8.30 11.73
CA LYS A 132 -19.01 -8.62 11.02
C LYS A 132 -18.91 -8.11 9.58
N PRO A 133 -18.66 -8.99 8.58
CA PRO A 133 -18.80 -8.61 7.18
C PRO A 133 -20.24 -8.16 6.89
N VAL A 134 -20.42 -6.93 6.41
CA VAL A 134 -21.74 -6.34 6.16
C VAL A 134 -21.97 -6.07 4.68
N GLY A 135 -20.92 -5.81 3.91
CA GLY A 135 -21.10 -5.47 2.52
C GLY A 135 -19.88 -5.69 1.65
N ARG A 136 -20.08 -5.56 0.36
CA ARG A 136 -19.04 -5.69 -0.66
C ARG A 136 -19.35 -4.79 -1.85
N LEU A 137 -18.36 -4.04 -2.31
CA LEU A 137 -18.37 -3.35 -3.59
C LEU A 137 -17.42 -4.09 -4.56
N PRO A 138 -17.92 -4.73 -5.63
CA PRO A 138 -17.05 -5.36 -6.62
C PRO A 138 -16.11 -4.38 -7.32
N THR A 139 -15.00 -4.89 -7.86
CA THR A 139 -14.13 -4.12 -8.76
C THR A 139 -14.94 -3.49 -9.91
N GLN A 140 -14.55 -2.29 -10.34
CA GLN A 140 -15.25 -1.62 -11.45
C GLN A 140 -15.11 -2.37 -12.77
N THR A 141 -13.96 -3.03 -12.96
CA THR A 141 -13.53 -3.62 -14.22
C THR A 141 -13.10 -5.07 -14.02
N GLU A 142 -11.82 -5.31 -13.78
CA GLU A 142 -11.24 -6.65 -13.60
C GLU A 142 -10.51 -6.74 -12.27
N ASN A 143 -10.05 -7.95 -11.95
CA ASN A 143 -9.30 -8.19 -10.72
C ASN A 143 -7.92 -7.51 -10.81
N ALA A 144 -7.49 -6.89 -9.72
CA ALA A 144 -6.20 -6.21 -9.63
C ALA A 144 -5.49 -6.62 -8.35
N ILE A 145 -4.20 -6.98 -8.44
CA ILE A 145 -3.37 -7.22 -7.25
C ILE A 145 -3.28 -5.93 -6.42
N TRP A 146 -3.17 -4.77 -7.09
CA TRP A 146 -3.11 -3.46 -6.45
C TRP A 146 -4.45 -2.73 -6.51
N ARG A 147 -4.95 -2.42 -5.32
CA ARG A 147 -6.12 -1.57 -5.07
C ARG A 147 -5.83 -0.80 -3.80
N ASP A 148 -6.26 0.46 -3.79
CA ASP A 148 -6.04 1.37 -2.68
C ASP A 148 -7.33 2.09 -2.30
N ILE A 149 -7.51 2.33 -1.00
CA ILE A 149 -8.72 2.89 -0.43
C ILE A 149 -8.34 4.01 0.53
N LYS A 150 -8.95 5.18 0.38
CA LYS A 150 -8.93 6.24 1.41
C LYS A 150 -10.31 6.80 1.66
N VAL A 151 -10.47 7.44 2.81
CA VAL A 151 -11.75 8.00 3.26
C VAL A 151 -11.61 9.49 3.55
N ILE A 152 -12.55 10.29 3.01
CA ILE A 152 -12.77 11.68 3.41
C ILE A 152 -14.22 11.82 3.87
N GLY A 153 -14.42 12.24 5.11
CA GLY A 153 -15.74 12.30 5.75
C GLY A 153 -16.41 10.92 5.79
N SER A 154 -17.56 10.78 5.11
CA SER A 154 -18.31 9.52 5.01
C SER A 154 -18.23 8.87 3.62
N HIS A 155 -17.22 9.20 2.82
CA HIS A 155 -17.06 8.63 1.49
C HIS A 155 -15.72 7.91 1.35
N ALA A 156 -15.75 6.71 0.80
CA ALA A 156 -14.58 5.97 0.38
C ALA A 156 -14.24 6.29 -1.08
N TYR A 157 -12.96 6.43 -1.36
CA TYR A 157 -12.38 6.71 -2.67
C TYR A 157 -11.45 5.55 -3.01
N ILE A 158 -11.82 4.79 -4.03
CA ILE A 158 -11.22 3.49 -4.32
C ILE A 158 -10.64 3.50 -5.73
N GLY A 159 -9.32 3.35 -5.82
CA GLY A 159 -8.56 3.22 -7.06
C GLY A 159 -8.01 1.80 -7.22
N ALA A 160 -7.63 1.44 -8.44
CA ALA A 160 -6.95 0.16 -8.69
C ALA A 160 -6.07 0.23 -9.93
N GLU A 161 -5.04 -0.62 -9.95
CA GLU A 161 -4.14 -0.82 -11.08
C GLU A 161 -4.81 -1.72 -12.12
N SER A 162 -6.00 -1.31 -12.56
CA SER A 162 -6.82 -1.99 -13.55
C SER A 162 -7.25 -1.00 -14.62
N ARG A 163 -7.16 -1.45 -15.87
CA ARG A 163 -7.49 -0.62 -17.02
C ARG A 163 -8.93 -0.12 -16.93
N ASP A 164 -9.12 1.18 -17.13
CA ASP A 164 -10.41 1.85 -17.14
C ASP A 164 -11.21 1.75 -15.80
N HIS A 165 -10.55 1.42 -14.69
CA HIS A 165 -11.18 1.31 -13.37
C HIS A 165 -11.71 2.66 -12.86
N GLY A 166 -10.91 3.72 -13.00
CA GLY A 166 -11.19 5.04 -12.47
C GLY A 166 -11.20 5.09 -10.94
N LEU A 167 -11.91 6.09 -10.38
CA LEU A 167 -12.16 6.25 -8.96
C LEU A 167 -13.62 5.90 -8.66
N GLN A 168 -13.83 4.82 -7.92
CA GLN A 168 -15.14 4.55 -7.32
C GLN A 168 -15.29 5.44 -6.07
N VAL A 169 -16.35 6.23 -6.00
CA VAL A 169 -16.71 7.00 -4.80
C VAL A 169 -17.93 6.37 -4.17
N PHE A 170 -17.78 5.85 -2.95
CA PHE A 170 -18.82 5.10 -2.26
C PHE A 170 -19.26 5.81 -0.97
N ASP A 171 -20.57 6.01 -0.79
CA ASP A 171 -21.14 6.58 0.43
C ASP A 171 -21.25 5.51 1.53
N LEU A 172 -20.38 5.62 2.55
CA LEU A 172 -20.26 4.65 3.63
C LEU A 172 -21.48 4.63 4.57
N ARG A 173 -22.33 5.66 4.55
CA ARG A 173 -23.57 5.68 5.34
C ARG A 173 -24.55 4.61 4.88
N LYS A 174 -24.40 4.09 3.65
CA LYS A 174 -25.15 2.94 3.16
C LYS A 174 -24.91 1.66 3.97
N LEU A 175 -23.78 1.55 4.66
CA LEU A 175 -23.46 0.44 5.55
C LEU A 175 -24.32 0.46 6.82
N LEU A 176 -24.76 1.65 7.24
CA LEU A 176 -25.52 1.81 8.48
C LEU A 176 -26.93 1.21 8.40
N SER A 177 -27.46 1.04 7.19
CA SER A 177 -28.78 0.48 6.92
C SER A 177 -28.75 -0.97 6.40
N VAL A 178 -27.58 -1.63 6.45
CA VAL A 178 -27.50 -3.06 6.14
C VAL A 178 -28.00 -3.85 7.34
N ASP A 179 -29.18 -4.44 7.20
CA ASP A 179 -29.81 -5.30 8.19
C ASP A 179 -29.53 -6.79 7.92
N GLY A 180 -29.49 -7.59 8.99
CA GLY A 180 -29.31 -9.04 8.94
C GLY A 180 -27.87 -9.52 9.10
N ASP A 181 -27.67 -10.81 8.83
CA ASP A 181 -26.38 -11.52 9.00
C ASP A 181 -25.68 -11.81 7.65
N GLY A 182 -26.19 -11.26 6.55
CA GLY A 182 -25.66 -11.46 5.21
C GLY A 182 -24.74 -10.33 4.74
N ILE A 183 -23.98 -10.61 3.69
CA ILE A 183 -23.10 -9.63 3.02
C ILE A 183 -23.88 -9.02 1.85
N LYS A 184 -24.13 -7.72 1.91
CA LYS A 184 -24.78 -7.00 0.81
C LYS A 184 -23.76 -6.71 -0.31
N THR A 185 -23.98 -7.26 -1.49
CA THR A 185 -23.23 -6.84 -2.69
C THR A 185 -23.85 -5.56 -3.28
N PHE A 186 -23.08 -4.48 -3.27
CA PHE A 186 -23.43 -3.18 -3.87
C PHE A 186 -23.19 -3.19 -5.38
N ASP A 187 -24.01 -2.46 -6.11
CA ASP A 187 -23.91 -2.36 -7.57
C ASP A 187 -22.97 -1.22 -8.00
N THR A 188 -21.99 -1.54 -8.85
CA THR A 188 -20.93 -0.61 -9.29
C THR A 188 -21.42 0.51 -10.23
N LYS A 189 -22.72 0.57 -10.54
CA LYS A 189 -23.32 1.63 -11.37
C LYS A 189 -24.33 2.47 -10.61
N THR A 190 -25.13 1.83 -9.77
CA THR A 190 -26.27 2.45 -9.09
C THR A 190 -26.01 2.76 -7.62
N ASP A 191 -25.03 2.10 -6.98
CA ASP A 191 -24.70 2.34 -5.58
C ASP A 191 -23.56 3.32 -5.34
N LEU A 192 -22.77 3.65 -6.36
CA LEU A 192 -21.71 4.67 -6.24
C LEU A 192 -22.32 6.07 -6.09
N ALA A 193 -21.68 6.90 -5.26
CA ALA A 193 -21.94 8.34 -5.25
C ALA A 193 -21.43 8.98 -6.55
N ALA A 194 -20.28 8.52 -7.04
CA ALA A 194 -19.72 8.88 -8.33
C ALA A 194 -18.76 7.80 -8.85
N LEU A 195 -18.54 7.80 -10.17
CA LEU A 195 -17.43 7.12 -10.81
C LEU A 195 -16.65 8.15 -11.64
N TYR A 196 -15.43 8.46 -11.22
CA TYR A 196 -14.56 9.35 -12.00
C TYR A 196 -13.64 8.51 -12.90
N THR A 197 -13.78 8.65 -14.22
CA THR A 197 -13.06 7.82 -15.20
C THR A 197 -11.81 8.50 -15.78
N GLY A 198 -11.46 9.68 -15.29
CA GLY A 198 -10.47 10.55 -15.94
C GLY A 198 -9.03 10.07 -15.90
N PHE A 199 -8.64 9.06 -15.10
CA PHE A 199 -7.24 8.63 -15.01
C PHE A 199 -6.98 7.18 -15.43
N GLY A 200 -8.00 6.43 -15.85
CA GLY A 200 -7.83 5.02 -16.23
C GLY A 200 -7.52 4.15 -15.01
N SER A 201 -6.27 3.73 -14.85
CA SER A 201 -5.76 3.02 -13.66
C SER A 201 -5.06 3.98 -12.69
N SER A 202 -4.91 3.55 -11.44
CA SER A 202 -4.08 4.24 -10.42
C SER A 202 -3.49 3.20 -9.48
N HIS A 203 -2.24 3.39 -9.08
CA HIS A 203 -1.59 2.50 -8.14
C HIS A 203 -2.09 2.69 -6.71
N ASN A 204 -2.15 3.95 -6.30
CA ASN A 204 -2.49 4.35 -4.95
C ASN A 204 -3.41 5.59 -4.96
N ILE A 205 -4.17 5.77 -3.88
CA ILE A 205 -5.01 6.92 -3.61
C ILE A 205 -4.49 7.59 -2.33
N VAL A 206 -4.19 8.87 -2.42
CA VAL A 206 -3.81 9.69 -1.26
C VAL A 206 -4.94 10.66 -0.96
N ALA A 207 -5.21 10.89 0.31
CA ALA A 207 -6.28 11.77 0.76
C ALA A 207 -5.75 12.90 1.64
N ASP A 208 -6.12 14.13 1.29
CA ASP A 208 -6.08 15.28 2.20
C ASP A 208 -7.52 15.68 2.55
N ALA A 209 -7.95 15.28 3.74
CA ALA A 209 -9.28 15.59 4.24
C ALA A 209 -9.46 17.09 4.57
N GLU A 210 -8.39 17.82 4.87
CA GLU A 210 -8.47 19.25 5.19
C GLU A 210 -8.88 20.06 3.96
N THR A 211 -8.31 19.75 2.80
CA THR A 211 -8.64 20.43 1.53
C THR A 211 -9.67 19.70 0.68
N ASN A 212 -10.23 18.57 1.16
CA ASN A 212 -11.11 17.68 0.39
C ASN A 212 -10.49 17.30 -0.96
N THR A 213 -9.21 16.91 -0.96
CA THR A 213 -8.48 16.56 -2.17
C THR A 213 -8.10 15.09 -2.16
N ILE A 214 -8.39 14.41 -3.26
CA ILE A 214 -7.88 13.08 -3.56
C ILE A 214 -6.77 13.21 -4.59
N PHE A 215 -5.67 12.50 -4.38
CA PHE A 215 -4.58 12.37 -5.33
C PHE A 215 -4.57 10.93 -5.83
N ALA A 216 -4.79 10.74 -7.12
CA ALA A 216 -4.46 9.48 -7.78
C ALA A 216 -2.99 9.52 -8.20
N VAL A 217 -2.22 8.52 -7.80
CA VAL A 217 -0.79 8.37 -8.11
C VAL A 217 -0.53 7.05 -8.82
N GLY A 218 0.60 6.97 -9.52
CA GLY A 218 0.91 5.85 -10.37
C GLY A 218 -0.11 5.62 -11.48
N ALA A 219 -0.84 6.66 -11.86
CA ALA A 219 -1.92 6.55 -12.82
C ALA A 219 -1.43 6.32 -14.26
N SER A 220 -2.33 5.89 -15.14
CA SER A 220 -2.03 5.72 -16.55
C SER A 220 -1.37 6.98 -17.14
N ARG A 221 -0.29 6.79 -17.91
CA ARG A 221 0.41 7.89 -18.60
C ARG A 221 -0.47 8.64 -19.61
N GLN A 222 -1.62 8.07 -19.99
CA GLN A 222 -2.62 8.70 -20.86
C GLN A 222 -3.83 9.26 -20.07
N ALA A 223 -3.70 9.47 -18.76
CA ALA A 223 -4.73 10.08 -17.94
C ALA A 223 -5.14 11.48 -18.46
N ALA A 224 -6.35 11.90 -18.10
CA ALA A 224 -6.99 13.14 -18.55
C ALA A 224 -6.17 14.41 -18.22
N CYS A 225 -5.31 14.35 -17.20
CA CYS A 225 -4.36 15.42 -16.97
C CYS A 225 -3.11 15.22 -17.85
N ASN A 226 -3.05 15.99 -18.94
CA ASN A 226 -1.95 15.97 -19.88
C ASN A 226 -0.63 16.30 -19.18
N GLY A 227 0.38 15.44 -19.33
CA GLY A 227 1.67 15.59 -18.66
C GLY A 227 1.71 15.08 -17.22
N SER A 228 0.70 14.33 -16.75
CA SER A 228 0.74 13.68 -15.42
C SER A 228 1.89 12.68 -15.28
N ASN A 229 2.28 11.95 -16.33
CA ASN A 229 3.43 11.03 -16.36
C ASN A 229 3.46 9.97 -15.24
N GLY A 230 2.31 9.61 -14.67
CA GLY A 230 2.21 8.72 -13.51
C GLY A 230 2.47 9.39 -12.16
N GLY A 231 2.64 10.72 -12.14
CA GLY A 231 2.73 11.52 -10.92
C GLY A 231 1.36 11.82 -10.29
N LEU A 232 1.26 12.95 -9.60
CA LEU A 232 0.04 13.32 -8.85
C LEU A 232 -1.07 13.79 -9.81
N ILE A 233 -2.26 13.19 -9.74
CA ILE A 233 -3.50 13.73 -10.33
C ILE A 233 -4.43 14.16 -9.22
N MET A 234 -4.74 15.46 -9.15
CA MET A 234 -5.45 16.08 -8.04
C MET A 234 -6.93 16.29 -8.36
N LEU A 235 -7.80 15.75 -7.51
CA LEU A 235 -9.24 15.86 -7.63
C LEU A 235 -9.83 16.58 -6.41
N ASP A 236 -10.66 17.61 -6.64
CA ASP A 236 -11.54 18.14 -5.61
C ASP A 236 -12.71 17.18 -5.44
N VAL A 237 -12.95 16.77 -4.20
CA VAL A 237 -14.02 15.87 -3.80
C VAL A 237 -14.94 16.46 -2.72
N LYS A 238 -14.91 17.79 -2.55
CA LYS A 238 -15.84 18.52 -1.65
C LYS A 238 -17.31 18.21 -1.95
N GLU A 239 -17.64 17.95 -3.21
CA GLU A 239 -18.90 17.34 -3.63
C GLU A 239 -18.61 15.90 -4.09
N PRO A 240 -18.75 14.87 -3.21
CA PRO A 240 -18.36 13.50 -3.53
C PRO A 240 -19.10 12.88 -4.72
N SER A 241 -20.31 13.36 -5.01
CA SER A 241 -21.09 12.96 -6.19
C SER A 241 -20.56 13.54 -7.52
N LYS A 242 -19.56 14.43 -7.45
CA LYS A 242 -18.99 15.11 -8.61
C LYS A 242 -17.51 15.46 -8.39
N PRO A 243 -16.60 14.46 -8.36
CA PRO A 243 -15.16 14.74 -8.34
C PRO A 243 -14.75 15.58 -9.54
N THR A 244 -13.92 16.61 -9.33
CA THR A 244 -13.44 17.50 -10.40
C THR A 244 -11.92 17.58 -10.46
N LEU A 245 -11.37 17.55 -11.67
CA LEU A 245 -9.93 17.67 -11.88
C LEU A 245 -9.45 19.07 -11.55
N LEU A 246 -8.49 19.18 -10.62
CA LEU A 246 -7.83 20.43 -10.25
C LEU A 246 -6.54 20.65 -11.06
N GLY A 247 -5.81 19.58 -11.37
CA GLY A 247 -4.55 19.61 -12.12
C GLY A 247 -3.70 18.37 -11.82
N CYS A 248 -2.45 18.38 -12.28
CA CYS A 248 -1.50 17.29 -12.01
C CYS A 248 -0.07 17.81 -11.83
N ALA A 249 0.75 17.03 -11.12
CA ALA A 249 2.17 17.23 -10.97
C ALA A 249 2.91 16.01 -11.55
N GLY A 250 3.40 16.13 -12.79
CA GLY A 250 4.11 15.06 -13.49
C GLY A 250 5.53 15.41 -13.91
N ASP A 251 6.02 16.60 -13.52
CA ASP A 251 7.36 17.09 -13.86
C ASP A 251 8.48 16.28 -13.20
N ASP A 252 8.16 15.49 -12.17
CA ASP A 252 9.10 14.55 -11.55
C ASP A 252 8.96 13.09 -12.01
N GLY A 253 7.99 12.81 -12.89
CA GLY A 253 7.70 11.47 -13.36
C GLY A 253 6.75 10.70 -12.44
N TYR A 254 6.97 9.39 -12.34
CA TYR A 254 6.11 8.46 -11.61
C TYR A 254 6.20 8.71 -10.10
N VAL A 255 5.02 8.77 -9.46
CA VAL A 255 4.86 8.81 -8.01
C VAL A 255 4.12 7.53 -7.62
N HIS A 256 4.68 6.76 -6.70
CA HIS A 256 4.04 5.53 -6.23
C HIS A 256 2.98 5.82 -5.16
N ASP A 257 3.39 6.57 -4.14
CA ASP A 257 2.59 6.96 -2.99
C ASP A 257 3.01 8.38 -2.59
N ALA A 258 2.23 9.03 -1.73
CA ALA A 258 2.57 10.32 -1.16
C ALA A 258 1.92 10.55 0.21
N GLN A 259 2.53 11.43 0.99
CA GLN A 259 1.87 12.10 2.11
C GLN A 259 1.64 13.57 1.72
N CYS A 260 0.38 13.94 1.47
CA CYS A 260 -0.01 15.30 1.09
C CYS A 260 -0.78 15.98 2.22
N MET A 261 -0.44 17.23 2.53
CA MET A 261 -1.07 17.98 3.63
C MET A 261 -0.90 19.49 3.48
N VAL A 262 -1.72 20.26 4.19
CA VAL A 262 -1.42 21.66 4.50
C VAL A 262 -0.26 21.70 5.50
N TYR A 263 0.90 22.15 5.03
CA TYR A 263 2.16 22.08 5.76
C TYR A 263 2.22 23.12 6.87
N ARG A 264 2.42 22.65 8.10
CA ARG A 264 2.58 23.48 9.30
C ARG A 264 3.87 23.20 10.07
N GLY A 265 4.79 22.48 9.44
CA GLY A 265 6.04 22.03 10.04
C GLY A 265 7.10 23.10 10.26
N VAL A 266 8.33 22.65 10.53
CA VAL A 266 9.47 23.50 10.91
C VAL A 266 9.96 24.45 9.81
N ASP A 267 9.83 24.10 8.53
CA ASP A 267 10.26 24.97 7.43
C ASP A 267 9.23 26.07 7.14
N LYS A 268 9.35 27.19 7.85
CA LYS A 268 8.37 28.29 7.79
C LYS A 268 8.30 28.98 6.42
N LYS A 269 9.20 28.70 5.47
CA LYS A 269 9.09 29.19 4.07
C LYS A 269 7.82 28.66 3.39
N PHE A 270 7.34 27.49 3.80
CA PHE A 270 6.23 26.75 3.21
C PHE A 270 5.01 26.65 4.12
N ALA A 271 4.95 27.46 5.19
CA ALA A 271 3.81 27.46 6.11
C ALA A 271 2.49 27.73 5.37
N GLU A 272 1.47 26.93 5.69
CA GLU A 272 0.11 26.94 5.09
C GLU A 272 0.09 26.64 3.57
N ARG A 273 1.19 26.13 3.01
CA ARG A 273 1.21 25.61 1.64
C ARG A 273 0.73 24.17 1.62
N HIS A 274 0.13 23.76 0.51
CA HIS A 274 -0.21 22.35 0.31
C HIS A 274 1.02 21.63 -0.24
N ILE A 275 1.68 20.83 0.59
CA ILE A 275 2.91 20.12 0.27
C ILE A 275 2.63 18.62 0.16
N CYS A 276 3.21 17.98 -0.85
CA CYS A 276 3.22 16.53 -1.01
C CYS A 276 4.66 16.00 -0.88
N MET A 277 4.86 15.07 0.03
CA MET A 277 6.05 14.22 0.12
C MET A 277 5.78 12.98 -0.73
N ALA A 278 6.45 12.86 -1.87
CA ALA A 278 6.18 11.85 -2.88
C ALA A 278 7.28 10.78 -2.90
N PHE A 279 6.86 9.52 -2.96
CA PHE A 279 7.71 8.34 -2.93
C PHE A 279 7.83 7.77 -4.34
N ASP A 280 9.01 7.93 -4.96
CA ASP A 280 9.14 7.89 -6.42
C ASP A 280 10.19 6.87 -6.89
N GLU A 281 10.06 5.61 -6.44
CA GLU A 281 10.85 4.42 -6.84
C GLU A 281 12.37 4.47 -6.51
N SER A 282 12.98 5.64 -6.45
CA SER A 282 14.43 5.81 -6.31
C SER A 282 14.83 6.97 -5.41
N LYS A 283 13.87 7.79 -5.00
CA LYS A 283 14.07 9.06 -4.29
C LYS A 283 12.82 9.46 -3.53
N LEU A 284 13.03 10.27 -2.50
CA LEU A 284 12.00 11.10 -1.90
C LEU A 284 11.94 12.43 -2.66
N ALA A 285 10.79 12.75 -3.24
CA ALA A 285 10.53 14.04 -3.84
C ALA A 285 9.62 14.88 -2.95
N ILE A 286 9.79 16.20 -2.98
CA ILE A 286 8.87 17.12 -2.30
C ILE A 286 8.32 18.10 -3.31
N MET A 287 7.00 18.24 -3.34
CA MET A 287 6.29 19.10 -4.28
C MET A 287 5.40 20.09 -3.55
N ASP A 288 5.41 21.34 -3.98
CA ASP A 288 4.41 22.34 -3.62
C ASP A 288 3.27 22.29 -4.64
N VAL A 289 2.10 21.87 -4.17
CA VAL A 289 0.88 21.74 -4.96
C VAL A 289 -0.17 22.79 -4.53
N THR A 290 0.25 23.91 -3.94
CA THR A 290 -0.68 24.97 -3.50
C THR A 290 -1.46 25.54 -4.68
N ASP A 291 -0.76 25.91 -5.76
CA ASP A 291 -1.38 26.18 -7.06
C ASP A 291 -1.54 24.85 -7.81
N LYS A 292 -2.74 24.29 -7.76
CA LYS A 292 -3.06 22.98 -8.37
C LYS A 292 -2.83 22.95 -9.89
N ALA A 293 -2.87 24.12 -10.55
CA ALA A 293 -2.62 24.24 -11.98
C ALA A 293 -1.14 24.40 -12.33
N LYS A 294 -0.30 24.75 -11.34
CA LYS A 294 1.16 24.93 -11.50
C LYS A 294 1.94 24.37 -10.30
N PRO A 295 1.92 23.05 -10.08
CA PRO A 295 2.75 22.43 -9.05
C PRO A 295 4.24 22.70 -9.30
N ALA A 296 5.03 22.72 -8.23
CA ALA A 296 6.47 22.90 -8.30
C ALA A 296 7.20 21.82 -7.51
N VAL A 297 8.16 21.14 -8.15
CA VAL A 297 9.08 20.23 -7.45
C VAL A 297 10.08 21.07 -6.67
N LEU A 298 10.09 20.92 -5.35
CA LEU A 298 10.97 21.62 -4.43
C LEU A 298 12.32 20.92 -4.28
N SER A 299 12.30 19.58 -4.19
CA SER A 299 13.52 18.79 -4.00
C SER A 299 13.38 17.36 -4.51
N ARG A 300 14.53 16.72 -4.71
CA ARG A 300 14.71 15.31 -5.06
C ARG A 300 15.85 14.78 -4.23
N THR A 301 15.54 13.91 -3.27
CA THR A 301 16.49 13.44 -2.27
C THR A 301 16.75 11.96 -2.45
N PHE A 302 18.00 11.62 -2.79
CA PHE A 302 18.46 10.24 -2.88
C PHE A 302 19.11 9.81 -1.56
N TYR A 303 19.04 8.52 -1.29
CA TYR A 303 19.63 7.83 -0.14
C TYR A 303 20.15 6.48 -0.62
N ASP A 304 20.91 5.77 0.20
CA ASP A 304 21.43 4.45 -0.17
C ASP A 304 20.49 3.35 0.35
N GLY A 305 19.41 3.08 -0.38
CA GLY A 305 18.62 1.85 -0.20
C GLY A 305 19.29 0.65 -0.88
N PHE A 306 19.83 0.88 -2.08
CA PHE A 306 20.72 -0.05 -2.76
C PHE A 306 21.54 0.67 -3.84
N ASN A 307 22.88 0.61 -3.76
CA ASN A 307 23.82 1.21 -4.73
C ASN A 307 23.69 2.74 -4.90
N GLY A 308 23.52 3.46 -3.79
CA GLY A 308 23.53 4.92 -3.73
C GLY A 308 22.22 5.59 -4.17
N LYS A 309 21.13 4.82 -4.34
CA LYS A 309 19.76 5.28 -4.59
C LYS A 309 18.77 4.39 -3.82
N GLY A 310 17.50 4.80 -3.72
CA GLY A 310 16.44 3.90 -3.24
C GLY A 310 16.29 2.70 -4.17
N ALA A 311 16.05 1.51 -3.62
CA ALA A 311 15.83 0.31 -4.44
C ALA A 311 14.42 0.34 -5.04
N TYR A 312 13.43 0.68 -4.23
CA TYR A 312 12.06 1.03 -4.55
C TYR A 312 11.45 1.89 -3.42
N THR A 313 11.73 3.19 -3.43
CA THR A 313 11.14 4.15 -2.48
C THR A 313 9.61 4.08 -2.54
N HIS A 314 8.98 3.52 -1.51
CA HIS A 314 7.62 2.99 -1.58
C HIS A 314 6.61 3.88 -0.85
N GLN A 315 6.74 4.04 0.47
CA GLN A 315 5.85 4.86 1.29
C GLN A 315 6.62 5.51 2.45
N GLY A 316 5.96 6.44 3.14
CA GLY A 316 6.50 7.05 4.35
C GLY A 316 5.52 7.99 5.04
N TRP A 317 5.89 8.39 6.25
CA TRP A 317 5.02 9.18 7.12
C TRP A 317 5.82 10.09 8.05
N THR A 318 5.33 11.31 8.27
CA THR A 318 5.92 12.25 9.23
C THR A 318 5.87 11.70 10.65
N VAL A 319 6.96 11.88 11.39
CA VAL A 319 7.09 11.37 12.77
C VAL A 319 6.14 12.09 13.72
N ASP A 320 5.96 13.40 13.54
CA ASP A 320 5.20 14.25 14.43
C ASP A 320 4.58 15.47 13.73
N ALA A 321 3.83 16.26 14.51
CA ALA A 321 3.21 17.51 14.06
C ALA A 321 4.23 18.61 13.69
N ASP A 322 5.49 18.51 14.13
CA ASP A 322 6.54 19.43 13.70
C ASP A 322 6.98 19.13 12.25
N MET A 323 6.62 17.96 11.70
CA MET A 323 6.89 17.52 10.32
C MET A 323 8.35 17.70 9.93
N ARG A 324 9.26 17.62 10.90
CA ARG A 324 10.69 17.74 10.66
C ARG A 324 11.28 16.42 10.21
N TYR A 325 10.85 15.31 10.79
CA TYR A 325 11.37 14.01 10.43
C TYR A 325 10.30 13.16 9.74
N LEU A 326 10.76 12.36 8.79
CA LEU A 326 9.95 11.42 8.01
C LEU A 326 10.60 10.04 8.14
N VAL A 327 9.79 9.04 8.42
CA VAL A 327 10.17 7.62 8.27
C VAL A 327 9.68 7.11 6.92
N LEU A 328 10.48 6.26 6.28
CA LEU A 328 10.29 5.82 4.89
C LEU A 328 10.65 4.35 4.74
N ASP A 329 9.89 3.62 3.94
CA ASP A 329 10.14 2.23 3.52
C ASP A 329 10.61 2.13 2.05
N ASP A 330 11.37 1.07 1.76
CA ASP A 330 12.03 0.79 0.49
C ASP A 330 11.84 -0.68 0.07
N GLU A 331 10.70 -0.95 -0.56
CA GLU A 331 10.13 -2.29 -0.75
C GLU A 331 11.00 -3.30 -1.55
N LEU A 332 12.07 -2.85 -2.22
CA LEU A 332 12.98 -3.77 -2.93
C LEU A 332 14.35 -3.90 -2.31
N ASP A 333 14.68 -3.14 -1.26
CA ASP A 333 16.04 -3.11 -0.77
C ASP A 333 16.44 -4.45 -0.14
N GLU A 334 15.58 -5.17 0.58
CA GLU A 334 15.88 -6.49 1.15
C GLU A 334 16.02 -7.54 0.05
N VAL A 335 15.20 -7.46 -1.00
CA VAL A 335 15.25 -8.36 -2.17
C VAL A 335 16.57 -8.16 -2.92
N MET A 336 16.96 -6.91 -3.15
CA MET A 336 18.21 -6.58 -3.84
C MET A 336 19.43 -6.93 -2.99
N ARG A 337 19.39 -6.67 -1.68
CA ARG A 337 20.44 -7.05 -0.71
C ARG A 337 20.59 -8.57 -0.62
N ARG A 338 19.51 -9.35 -0.66
CA ARG A 338 19.56 -10.82 -0.74
C ARG A 338 20.35 -11.28 -1.96
N ASN A 339 20.05 -10.74 -3.14
CA ASN A 339 20.74 -11.08 -4.39
C ASN A 339 22.23 -10.68 -4.37
N ALA A 340 22.59 -9.71 -3.54
CA ALA A 340 23.97 -9.30 -3.30
C ALA A 340 24.64 -9.99 -2.09
N SER A 341 23.98 -10.97 -1.45
CA SER A 341 24.46 -11.63 -0.21
C SER A 341 24.76 -10.64 0.92
N GLN A 342 23.94 -9.60 1.05
CA GLN A 342 24.03 -8.57 2.07
C GLN A 342 22.95 -8.78 3.15
N ASP A 343 22.94 -7.88 4.13
CA ASP A 343 21.98 -7.88 5.23
C ASP A 343 20.55 -7.59 4.75
N THR A 344 19.60 -8.49 5.06
CA THR A 344 18.19 -8.40 4.64
C THR A 344 17.23 -8.16 5.81
N HIS A 345 17.71 -7.60 6.92
CA HIS A 345 16.79 -7.10 7.95
C HIS A 345 15.96 -5.94 7.40
N THR A 346 14.66 -5.96 7.73
CA THR A 346 13.68 -4.94 7.35
C THR A 346 14.19 -3.57 7.77
N THR A 347 14.26 -2.59 6.86
CA THR A 347 14.96 -1.32 7.10
C THR A 347 14.07 -0.09 6.90
N THR A 348 13.88 0.72 7.94
CA THR A 348 13.18 2.01 7.85
C THR A 348 14.19 3.16 7.75
N TYR A 349 14.06 4.03 6.75
CA TYR A 349 14.94 5.17 6.52
C TYR A 349 14.39 6.46 7.16
N ILE A 350 15.28 7.31 7.66
CA ILE A 350 14.92 8.55 8.37
C ILE A 350 15.46 9.78 7.62
N PHE A 351 14.57 10.72 7.32
CA PHE A 351 14.89 11.97 6.64
C PHE A 351 14.65 13.19 7.53
N ASP A 352 15.59 14.13 7.54
CA ASP A 352 15.42 15.48 8.08
C ASP A 352 14.90 16.42 6.98
N LEU A 353 13.73 17.00 7.24
CA LEU A 353 12.95 17.91 6.42
C LEU A 353 13.00 19.35 6.95
N ALA A 354 14.00 19.70 7.78
CA ALA A 354 14.20 21.08 8.25
C ALA A 354 14.31 22.12 7.11
N ASP A 355 14.74 21.69 5.93
CA ASP A 355 14.63 22.44 4.67
C ASP A 355 13.98 21.57 3.60
N LEU A 356 12.74 21.89 3.21
CA LEU A 356 12.00 21.13 2.20
C LEU A 356 12.62 21.19 0.79
N THR A 357 13.52 22.16 0.55
CA THR A 357 14.27 22.28 -0.72
C THR A 357 15.57 21.48 -0.73
N ALA A 358 16.02 21.00 0.42
CA ALA A 358 17.19 20.14 0.55
C ALA A 358 17.06 19.14 1.71
N PRO A 359 16.09 18.20 1.66
CA PRO A 359 15.98 17.14 2.65
C PRO A 359 17.26 16.30 2.73
N ARG A 360 17.47 15.66 3.87
CA ARG A 360 18.67 14.86 4.12
C ARG A 360 18.32 13.53 4.74
N TRP A 361 18.83 12.45 4.17
CA TRP A 361 18.88 11.17 4.87
C TRP A 361 19.82 11.28 6.08
N THR A 362 19.33 10.86 7.25
CA THR A 362 20.01 11.03 8.55
C THR A 362 20.34 9.72 9.25
N GLY A 363 19.64 8.64 8.92
CA GLY A 363 19.80 7.37 9.60
C GLY A 363 18.81 6.33 9.13
N GLN A 364 18.87 5.17 9.77
CA GLN A 364 17.98 4.06 9.48
C GLN A 364 17.80 3.19 10.73
N TYR A 365 16.62 2.62 10.86
CA TYR A 365 16.31 1.59 11.83
C TYR A 365 16.32 0.22 11.15
N LYS A 366 16.96 -0.76 11.77
CA LYS A 366 16.91 -2.16 11.34
C LYS A 366 16.04 -2.94 12.30
N SER A 367 14.97 -3.51 11.75
CA SER A 367 14.09 -4.43 12.46
C SER A 367 14.87 -5.67 12.96
N PRO A 368 14.46 -6.30 14.07
CA PRO A 368 15.04 -7.57 14.51
C PRO A 368 14.72 -8.75 13.58
N VAL A 369 13.83 -8.56 12.59
CA VAL A 369 13.39 -9.61 11.65
C VAL A 369 13.80 -9.30 10.21
N ARG A 370 13.79 -10.33 9.38
CA ARG A 370 14.05 -10.27 7.93
C ARG A 370 12.73 -10.44 7.20
N SER A 371 12.31 -9.38 6.52
CA SER A 371 11.12 -9.34 5.67
C SER A 371 11.22 -8.09 4.79
N ILE A 372 10.46 -8.05 3.72
CA ILE A 372 10.27 -6.83 2.93
C ILE A 372 9.53 -5.81 3.80
N ASP A 373 10.03 -4.57 3.85
CA ASP A 373 9.31 -3.45 4.45
C ASP A 373 8.17 -2.97 3.54
N HIS A 374 7.16 -2.32 4.11
CA HIS A 374 6.02 -1.82 3.34
C HIS A 374 5.28 -0.76 4.17
N ASN A 375 4.02 -0.50 3.80
CA ASN A 375 3.15 0.51 4.39
C ASN A 375 3.32 0.69 5.91
N GLN A 376 3.63 1.92 6.30
CA GLN A 376 3.72 2.34 7.69
C GLN A 376 3.01 3.65 7.99
N TYR A 377 2.49 3.75 9.22
CA TYR A 377 1.77 4.94 9.66
C TYR A 377 2.16 5.31 11.09
N VAL A 378 2.53 6.57 11.30
CA VAL A 378 2.83 7.08 12.64
C VAL A 378 1.56 7.61 13.31
N VAL A 379 1.31 7.10 14.51
CA VAL A 379 0.17 7.43 15.35
C VAL A 379 0.67 8.15 16.61
N ASP A 380 -0.11 9.14 17.06
CA ASP A 380 0.12 9.91 18.29
C ASP A 380 1.53 10.52 18.41
N ASN A 381 2.16 10.86 17.28
CA ASN A 381 3.51 11.43 17.19
C ASN A 381 4.61 10.56 17.84
N ALA A 382 4.39 9.25 17.95
CA ALA A 382 5.27 8.41 18.77
C ALA A 382 5.45 6.98 18.28
N VAL A 383 4.46 6.40 17.60
CA VAL A 383 4.48 4.96 17.30
C VAL A 383 4.19 4.72 15.83
N SER A 384 5.12 4.07 15.13
CA SER A 384 4.93 3.61 13.76
C SER A 384 4.31 2.21 13.75
N TYR A 385 3.19 2.04 13.07
CA TYR A 385 2.56 0.75 12.79
C TYR A 385 2.90 0.36 11.36
N GLN A 386 3.68 -0.70 11.20
CA GLN A 386 4.23 -1.14 9.91
C GLN A 386 3.66 -2.50 9.54
N ALA A 387 3.15 -2.64 8.32
CA ALA A 387 2.67 -3.91 7.77
C ALA A 387 3.75 -4.53 6.88
N ASN A 388 4.76 -5.16 7.47
CA ASN A 388 5.96 -5.61 6.77
C ASN A 388 5.81 -7.05 6.26
N TYR A 389 5.03 -7.22 5.18
CA TYR A 389 4.85 -8.48 4.46
C TYR A 389 4.84 -9.72 5.37
N ALA A 390 5.77 -10.65 5.17
CA ALA A 390 5.76 -11.97 5.80
C ALA A 390 5.88 -11.85 7.33
N SER A 391 6.59 -10.83 7.81
CA SER A 391 6.74 -10.58 9.24
C SER A 391 5.50 -9.95 9.92
N GLY A 392 4.46 -9.62 9.16
CA GLY A 392 3.19 -9.10 9.66
C GLY A 392 3.26 -7.68 10.22
N LEU A 393 2.49 -7.43 11.27
CA LEU A 393 2.46 -6.14 11.98
C LEU A 393 3.70 -5.98 12.86
N ARG A 394 4.41 -4.87 12.67
CA ARG A 394 5.51 -4.41 13.52
C ARG A 394 5.15 -3.05 14.11
N VAL A 395 5.22 -2.92 15.44
CA VAL A 395 4.91 -1.67 16.16
C VAL A 395 6.21 -1.11 16.70
N VAL A 396 6.64 0.06 16.21
CA VAL A 396 7.98 0.62 16.48
C VAL A 396 7.85 1.99 17.14
N ASP A 397 8.59 2.20 18.22
CA ASP A 397 8.74 3.51 18.86
C ASP A 397 9.60 4.42 17.99
N VAL A 398 9.02 5.55 17.56
CA VAL A 398 9.68 6.59 16.76
C VAL A 398 9.75 7.94 17.49
N SER A 399 9.24 8.01 18.73
CA SER A 399 9.17 9.24 19.52
C SER A 399 10.54 9.86 19.83
N GLY A 400 11.59 9.04 19.79
CA GLY A 400 12.96 9.48 20.02
C GLY A 400 13.63 10.12 18.79
N VAL A 401 13.10 9.91 17.57
CA VAL A 401 13.74 10.37 16.33
C VAL A 401 14.08 11.87 16.34
N PRO A 402 13.23 12.78 16.88
CA PRO A 402 13.58 14.20 16.96
C PRO A 402 14.85 14.51 17.76
N ALA A 403 15.16 13.69 18.76
CA ALA A 403 16.35 13.85 19.61
C ALA A 403 17.59 13.13 19.05
N ASP A 404 17.40 11.99 18.38
CA ASP A 404 18.45 11.22 17.72
C ASP A 404 17.94 10.67 16.38
N PRO A 405 18.17 11.40 15.26
CA PRO A 405 17.65 11.04 13.95
C PRO A 405 18.52 9.97 13.25
N THR A 406 19.44 9.32 13.96
CA THR A 406 20.21 8.20 13.41
C THR A 406 19.40 6.90 13.36
N GLY A 407 18.30 6.82 14.11
CA GLY A 407 17.49 5.61 14.30
C GLY A 407 17.96 4.72 15.45
N GLY A 408 19.08 5.06 16.11
CA GLY A 408 19.66 4.26 17.20
C GLY A 408 18.79 4.15 18.46
N ASN A 409 17.75 4.97 18.58
CA ASN A 409 16.79 4.95 19.69
C ASN A 409 15.41 4.39 19.31
N MET A 410 15.20 4.02 18.04
CA MET A 410 13.99 3.31 17.63
C MET A 410 14.03 1.87 18.14
N LYS A 411 12.88 1.33 18.53
CA LYS A 411 12.77 -0.05 19.05
C LYS A 411 11.41 -0.65 18.71
N GLU A 412 11.39 -1.95 18.41
CA GLU A 412 10.14 -2.71 18.35
C GLU A 412 9.50 -2.75 19.76
N LEU A 413 8.20 -2.44 19.82
CA LEU A 413 7.39 -2.44 21.03
C LEU A 413 6.52 -3.70 21.14
N ALA A 414 6.02 -4.18 19.99
CA ALA A 414 5.07 -5.27 19.84
C ALA A 414 5.07 -5.78 18.39
N HIS A 415 4.64 -7.02 18.17
CA HIS A 415 4.42 -7.55 16.82
C HIS A 415 3.29 -8.59 16.77
N PHE A 416 2.75 -8.80 15.56
CA PHE A 416 1.82 -9.88 15.23
C PHE A 416 2.08 -10.38 13.82
N ASP A 417 2.49 -11.63 13.70
CA ASP A 417 2.79 -12.26 12.42
C ASP A 417 1.54 -12.94 11.85
N CYS A 418 1.07 -12.48 10.68
CA CYS A 418 -0.08 -13.09 10.02
C CYS A 418 0.30 -14.21 9.03
N TYR A 419 1.58 -14.52 8.85
CA TYR A 419 2.15 -15.48 7.90
C TYR A 419 3.14 -16.45 8.62
N PRO A 420 2.65 -17.42 9.41
CA PRO A 420 3.53 -18.29 10.20
C PRO A 420 4.34 -19.30 9.38
N GLU A 421 4.12 -19.43 8.07
CA GLU A 421 4.76 -20.46 7.24
C GLU A 421 6.26 -20.23 7.02
N ASP A 422 6.76 -19.00 7.16
CA ASP A 422 8.18 -18.69 7.05
C ASP A 422 8.87 -18.44 8.39
N ASP A 423 8.16 -18.54 9.53
CA ASP A 423 8.71 -18.35 10.90
C ASP A 423 10.03 -19.13 11.13
N ALA A 424 10.18 -20.31 10.51
CA ALA A 424 11.35 -21.18 10.66
C ALA A 424 12.56 -20.75 9.82
N ASP A 425 12.34 -20.05 8.70
CA ASP A 425 13.37 -19.53 7.80
C ASP A 425 12.85 -18.27 7.08
N PRO A 426 12.80 -17.10 7.77
CA PRO A 426 12.20 -15.90 7.22
C PRO A 426 12.95 -15.38 6.00
N GLN A 427 12.20 -15.10 4.93
CA GLN A 427 12.75 -14.62 3.67
C GLN A 427 12.04 -13.34 3.22
N PRO A 428 12.75 -12.38 2.61
CA PRO A 428 12.11 -11.20 2.01
C PRO A 428 11.31 -11.61 0.77
N GLU A 429 10.04 -11.94 1.00
CA GLU A 429 9.04 -12.34 0.02
C GLU A 429 7.75 -11.50 0.18
N PHE A 430 6.95 -11.41 -0.88
CA PHE A 430 5.71 -10.61 -0.92
C PHE A 430 4.49 -11.37 -0.32
N ASN A 431 4.67 -12.00 0.83
CA ASN A 431 3.62 -12.73 1.56
C ASN A 431 3.06 -11.94 2.73
N GLY A 432 1.93 -12.32 3.29
CA GLY A 432 1.53 -11.80 4.60
C GLY A 432 0.87 -10.42 4.53
N ALA A 433 1.28 -9.49 5.38
CA ALA A 433 0.59 -8.21 5.57
C ALA A 433 0.79 -7.24 4.40
N TRP A 434 -0.31 -6.73 3.83
CA TRP A 434 -0.24 -5.65 2.83
C TRP A 434 -0.33 -4.26 3.47
N SER A 435 -1.23 -4.06 4.42
CA SER A 435 -1.46 -2.76 5.05
C SER A 435 -2.13 -2.91 6.42
N VAL A 436 -2.07 -1.85 7.22
CA VAL A 436 -2.58 -1.77 8.59
C VAL A 436 -3.36 -0.46 8.80
N TYR A 437 -4.46 -0.51 9.54
CA TYR A 437 -5.20 0.68 9.98
C TYR A 437 -5.26 0.73 11.53
N PRO A 438 -4.51 1.64 12.17
CA PRO A 438 -4.40 1.73 13.63
C PRO A 438 -5.27 2.82 14.31
N TRP A 439 -6.18 3.50 13.61
CA TRP A 439 -6.85 4.72 14.14
C TRP A 439 -8.26 4.55 14.70
N PHE A 440 -8.77 3.32 14.88
CA PHE A 440 -10.08 3.13 15.50
C PHE A 440 -10.08 3.60 16.96
N LYS A 441 -11.15 4.29 17.37
CA LYS A 441 -11.31 4.81 18.73
C LYS A 441 -11.51 3.69 19.75
N SER A 442 -11.95 2.52 19.31
CA SER A 442 -11.97 1.31 20.15
C SER A 442 -10.57 0.83 20.57
N GLY A 443 -9.52 1.34 19.91
CA GLY A 443 -8.15 0.84 20.05
C GLY A 443 -7.91 -0.47 19.29
N THR A 444 -8.87 -0.90 18.46
CA THR A 444 -8.67 -2.04 17.55
C THR A 444 -7.77 -1.62 16.40
N VAL A 445 -6.71 -2.39 16.17
CA VAL A 445 -5.87 -2.26 14.97
C VAL A 445 -6.33 -3.32 14.00
N VAL A 446 -6.55 -2.97 12.72
CA VAL A 446 -6.87 -3.96 11.70
C VAL A 446 -5.72 -4.14 10.71
N LEU A 447 -5.44 -5.38 10.35
CA LEU A 447 -4.35 -5.79 9.46
C LEU A 447 -4.94 -6.65 8.33
N ASN A 448 -4.61 -6.34 7.08
CA ASN A 448 -5.03 -7.16 5.95
C ASN A 448 -3.87 -8.04 5.46
N CYS A 449 -4.07 -9.36 5.56
CA CYS A 449 -3.09 -10.35 5.15
C CYS A 449 -3.49 -10.91 3.77
N ILE A 450 -2.57 -10.88 2.81
CA ILE A 450 -2.80 -11.14 1.38
C ILE A 450 -3.51 -12.47 1.17
N GLU A 451 -3.01 -13.55 1.75
CA GLU A 451 -3.54 -14.90 1.54
C GLU A 451 -4.77 -15.20 2.41
N ARG A 452 -4.86 -14.56 3.58
CA ARG A 452 -5.77 -15.01 4.64
C ARG A 452 -7.03 -14.18 4.72
N GLY A 453 -6.90 -12.88 4.95
CA GLY A 453 -8.04 -12.02 5.28
C GLY A 453 -7.72 -10.94 6.30
N LEU A 454 -8.79 -10.48 6.95
CA LEU A 454 -8.79 -9.38 7.90
C LEU A 454 -8.53 -9.89 9.33
N PHE A 455 -7.53 -9.31 9.98
CA PHE A 455 -7.25 -9.51 11.40
C PHE A 455 -7.65 -8.26 12.18
N ALA A 456 -8.42 -8.44 13.26
CA ALA A 456 -8.62 -7.44 14.30
C ALA A 456 -7.69 -7.75 15.47
N LEU A 457 -6.89 -6.77 15.86
CA LEU A 457 -5.79 -6.91 16.81
C LEU A 457 -5.95 -5.89 17.94
N LYS A 458 -5.43 -6.25 19.11
CA LYS A 458 -5.26 -5.29 20.21
C LYS A 458 -3.80 -5.26 20.62
N VAL A 459 -3.17 -4.11 20.46
CA VAL A 459 -1.81 -3.86 20.94
C VAL A 459 -1.87 -3.49 22.43
N ASN A 460 -1.15 -4.24 23.25
CA ASN A 460 -1.05 -4.08 24.69
C ASN A 460 0.26 -3.35 25.02
N MET A 461 0.28 -2.02 24.83
CA MET A 461 1.44 -1.16 25.12
C MET A 461 1.66 -0.92 26.62
#